data_AF-A0AA38VN34-F1
#
_entry.id   AF-A0AA38VN34-F1
#
_cell.length_a   1.000
_cell.length_b   1.000
_cell.length_c   1.000
_cell.angle_alpha   90.00
_cell.angle_beta   90.00
_cell.angle_gamma   90.00
#
_symmetry.space_group_name_H-M   'P 1'
#
loop_
_entity.id
_entity.type
_entity.pdbx_description
1 polymer ?
#
loop_
_entity_poly.entity_id
_entity_poly.type
_entity_poly.pdbx_seq_one_letter_code
_entity_poly.pdbx_strand_id
1 'polypeptide(L)'
;MIFALGSLIESKSDNSPYFNPQNLKSTAQAEQSIMTDSTSTPLIRLQAMLLSAMFALHAENTWRIAHISGVIMKFASLHRFHRLSRDAHDPANSMAIRVWSCAYVLDRAVSTALGTPVSLPDMYISSPLCEAIPEPESPVPWLSDCDSREEMAEPDLRTFAHICRVRSLQSFFMHMVEKEALEDSVPLELEMHMLNRLREWEDAEVIARHSVPNSDGYRSPVWLQHIGHLTRLSICFVNKANVFSSVADTALRAGCEACTSFRSLQKKKQIAQPWLVILSQFRAAVTLWYIRHLSLDVNHWDI
;
A
#
# COMPACT_ATOMS: atom_id res chain seq x y z
N MET A 1 -5.32 -5.02 7.21
CA MET A 1 -5.43 -4.44 8.57
C MET A 1 -5.23 -2.92 8.58
N ILE A 2 -4.23 -2.34 7.89
CA ILE A 2 -4.07 -0.86 7.73
C ILE A 2 -5.32 -0.18 7.12
N PHE A 3 -5.85 -0.75 6.03
CA PHE A 3 -7.07 -0.24 5.38
C PHE A 3 -8.38 -0.79 5.99
N ALA A 4 -8.29 -1.91 6.74
CA ALA A 4 -9.42 -2.48 7.48
C ALA A 4 -9.66 -1.75 8.82
N LEU A 5 -8.58 -1.34 9.51
CA LEU A 5 -8.62 -0.47 10.69
C LEU A 5 -8.97 0.96 10.30
N GLY A 6 -8.45 1.48 9.18
CA GLY A 6 -8.92 2.76 8.62
C GLY A 6 -10.42 2.75 8.36
N SER A 7 -10.95 1.67 7.76
CA SER A 7 -12.40 1.51 7.54
C SER A 7 -13.22 1.28 8.81
N LEU A 8 -12.65 0.66 9.86
CA LEU A 8 -13.29 0.48 11.17
C LEU A 8 -13.31 1.78 12.00
N ILE A 9 -12.30 2.64 11.80
CA ILE A 9 -12.24 3.97 12.40
C ILE A 9 -13.27 4.90 11.73
N GLU A 10 -13.41 4.79 10.40
CA GLU A 10 -14.39 5.55 9.62
C GLU A 10 -15.83 5.09 9.92
N SER A 11 -16.09 3.79 10.03
CA SER A 11 -17.44 3.25 10.36
C SER A 11 -17.91 3.55 11.79
N LYS A 12 -17.00 3.94 12.70
CA LYS A 12 -17.32 4.35 14.08
C LYS A 12 -17.39 5.87 14.25
N SER A 13 -17.07 6.64 13.20
CA SER A 13 -17.05 8.10 13.25
C SER A 13 -18.43 8.75 13.10
N ASP A 14 -19.43 8.01 12.61
CA ASP A 14 -20.78 8.54 12.37
C ASP A 14 -21.60 8.79 13.64
N ASN A 15 -21.16 8.38 14.84
CA ASN A 15 -21.96 8.51 16.07
C ASN A 15 -21.21 8.84 17.38
N SER A 16 -19.96 9.31 17.37
CA SER A 16 -19.25 9.63 18.63
C SER A 16 -18.56 10.99 18.62
N PRO A 17 -18.85 11.89 19.58
CA PRO A 17 -18.17 13.17 19.68
C PRO A 17 -16.81 12.96 20.38
N TYR A 18 -15.74 13.41 19.72
CA TYR A 18 -14.37 13.56 20.25
C TYR A 18 -13.53 12.28 20.47
N PHE A 19 -12.77 11.89 19.44
CA PHE A 19 -11.50 11.16 19.66
C PHE A 19 -10.47 12.11 20.30
N ASN A 20 -10.28 11.98 21.62
CA ASN A 20 -9.30 12.80 22.37
C ASN A 20 -7.86 12.30 22.11
N PRO A 21 -6.93 13.14 21.60
CA PRO A 21 -5.54 12.76 21.30
C PRO A 21 -4.74 12.21 22.50
N GLN A 22 -5.20 12.44 23.74
CA GLN A 22 -4.62 11.83 24.94
C GLN A 22 -4.82 10.30 25.00
N ASN A 23 -5.93 9.77 24.48
CA ASN A 23 -6.18 8.32 24.43
C ASN A 23 -5.29 7.61 23.40
N LEU A 24 -4.92 8.29 22.31
CA LEU A 24 -4.01 7.75 21.31
C LEU A 24 -2.57 7.67 21.84
N LYS A 25 -2.16 8.66 22.63
CA LYS A 25 -0.84 8.68 23.28
C LYS A 25 -0.70 7.60 24.36
N SER A 26 -1.72 7.38 25.19
CA SER A 26 -1.71 6.30 26.19
C SER A 26 -1.73 4.92 25.55
N THR A 27 -2.48 4.75 24.45
CA THR A 27 -2.51 3.50 23.66
C THR A 27 -1.14 3.19 23.05
N ALA A 28 -0.48 4.20 22.45
CA ALA A 28 0.87 4.04 21.89
C ALA A 28 1.94 3.71 22.97
N GLN A 29 1.77 4.23 24.19
CA GLN A 29 2.64 3.90 25.33
C GLN A 29 2.39 2.47 25.85
N ALA A 30 1.13 2.03 25.91
CA ALA A 30 0.79 0.64 26.22
C ALA A 30 1.33 -0.33 25.16
N GLU A 31 1.28 0.04 23.88
CA GLU A 31 1.85 -0.74 22.77
C GLU A 31 3.38 -0.89 22.86
N GLN A 32 4.11 0.16 23.28
CA GLN A 32 5.57 0.05 23.52
C GLN A 32 5.89 -0.97 24.62
N SER A 33 5.05 -1.07 25.64
CA SER A 33 5.17 -2.11 26.68
C SER A 33 4.93 -3.51 26.09
N ILE A 34 3.91 -3.67 25.23
CA ILE A 34 3.61 -4.95 24.57
C ILE A 34 4.73 -5.38 23.62
N MET A 35 5.35 -4.44 22.90
CA MET A 35 6.46 -4.74 21.98
C MET A 35 7.68 -5.34 22.69
N THR A 36 7.91 -4.99 23.96
CA THR A 36 9.06 -5.43 24.76
C THR A 36 8.73 -6.57 25.73
N ASP A 37 7.45 -6.85 25.95
CA ASP A 37 6.95 -7.94 26.77
C ASP A 37 7.25 -9.32 26.14
N SER A 38 8.03 -10.12 26.85
CA SER A 38 8.38 -11.49 26.45
C SER A 38 7.25 -12.50 26.65
N THR A 39 6.19 -12.15 27.39
CA THR A 39 5.05 -13.05 27.65
C THR A 39 4.02 -13.03 26.52
N SER A 40 4.00 -11.95 25.73
CA SER A 40 3.16 -11.81 24.55
C SER A 40 3.66 -12.66 23.37
N THR A 41 2.72 -13.28 22.65
CA THR A 41 3.06 -14.09 21.46
C THR A 41 3.66 -13.20 20.35
N PRO A 42 4.51 -13.75 19.45
CA PRO A 42 5.07 -12.97 18.35
C PRO A 42 4.01 -12.32 17.45
N LEU A 43 2.84 -12.96 17.29
CA LEU A 43 1.73 -12.43 16.52
C LEU A 43 1.19 -11.13 17.13
N ILE A 44 0.92 -11.13 18.44
CA ILE A 44 0.41 -9.96 19.18
C ILE A 44 1.43 -8.84 19.14
N ARG A 45 2.71 -9.16 19.35
CA ARG A 45 3.80 -8.17 19.29
C ARG A 45 3.87 -7.54 17.90
N LEU A 46 3.83 -8.33 16.82
CA LEU A 46 3.85 -7.80 15.45
C LEU A 46 2.62 -6.94 15.14
N GLN A 47 1.43 -7.31 15.63
CA GLN A 47 0.22 -6.48 15.53
C GLN A 47 0.41 -5.12 16.22
N ALA A 48 0.95 -5.10 17.44
CA ALA A 48 1.25 -3.87 18.16
C ALA A 48 2.30 -3.01 17.44
N MET A 49 3.36 -3.63 16.88
CA MET A 49 4.35 -2.90 16.09
C MET A 49 3.73 -2.24 14.84
N LEU A 50 2.84 -2.96 14.12
CA LEU A 50 2.15 -2.42 12.95
C LEU A 50 1.20 -1.27 13.32
N LEU A 51 0.55 -1.34 14.48
CA LEU A 51 -0.28 -0.25 14.98
C LEU A 51 0.57 0.98 15.33
N SER A 52 1.73 0.78 15.97
CA SER A 52 2.72 1.83 16.19
C SER A 52 3.22 2.48 14.89
N ALA A 53 3.41 1.67 13.83
CA ALA A 53 3.77 2.18 12.51
C ALA A 53 2.69 3.09 11.91
N MET A 54 1.41 2.79 12.14
CA MET A 54 0.30 3.66 11.71
C MET A 54 0.42 5.06 12.30
N PHE A 55 0.72 5.17 13.60
CA PHE A 55 0.95 6.46 14.23
C PHE A 55 2.15 7.20 13.61
N ALA A 56 3.24 6.48 13.32
CA ALA A 56 4.41 7.08 12.70
C ALA A 56 4.16 7.59 11.27
N LEU A 57 3.33 6.88 10.49
CA LEU A 57 2.93 7.27 9.14
C LEU A 57 2.19 8.62 9.09
N HIS A 58 1.56 9.02 10.20
CA HIS A 58 0.87 10.31 10.32
C HIS A 58 1.65 11.38 11.09
N ALA A 59 2.86 11.05 11.60
CA ALA A 59 3.68 11.95 12.40
C ALA A 59 4.76 12.70 11.59
N GLU A 60 4.63 12.76 10.25
CA GLU A 60 5.51 13.50 9.32
C GLU A 60 7.02 13.29 9.52
N ASN A 61 7.44 12.08 9.93
CA ASN A 61 8.85 11.77 10.18
C ASN A 61 9.32 10.59 9.32
N THR A 62 9.91 10.91 8.18
CA THR A 62 10.45 9.94 7.21
C THR A 62 11.39 8.93 7.85
N TRP A 63 12.34 9.39 8.67
CA TRP A 63 13.34 8.54 9.30
C TRP A 63 12.71 7.55 10.28
N ARG A 64 11.75 8.03 11.07
CA ARG A 64 11.00 7.18 12.01
C ARG A 64 10.21 6.11 11.28
N ILE A 65 9.58 6.44 10.15
CA ILE A 65 8.83 5.48 9.33
C ILE A 65 9.77 4.42 8.75
N ALA A 66 10.91 4.83 8.17
CA ALA A 66 11.93 3.92 7.65
C ALA A 66 12.44 2.97 8.73
N HIS A 67 12.80 3.51 9.90
CA HIS A 67 13.27 2.74 11.04
C HIS A 67 12.23 1.73 11.54
N ILE A 68 10.99 2.16 11.79
CA ILE A 68 9.93 1.27 12.30
C ILE A 68 9.61 0.17 11.28
N SER A 69 9.55 0.49 9.99
CA SER A 69 9.35 -0.49 8.92
C SER A 69 10.44 -1.57 8.92
N GLY A 70 11.71 -1.16 9.00
CA GLY A 70 12.84 -2.09 9.07
C GLY A 70 12.82 -2.99 10.30
N VAL A 71 12.49 -2.43 11.48
CA VAL A 71 12.36 -3.19 12.73
C VAL A 71 11.22 -4.21 12.64
N ILE A 72 10.06 -3.82 12.10
CA ILE A 72 8.92 -4.72 11.85
C ILE A 72 9.32 -5.89 10.96
N MET A 73 9.97 -5.60 9.83
CA MET A 73 10.39 -6.65 8.90
C MET A 73 11.41 -7.57 9.52
N LYS A 74 12.41 -7.04 10.23
CA LYS A 74 13.41 -7.87 10.92
C LYS A 74 12.76 -8.79 11.97
N PHE A 75 11.81 -8.27 12.74
CA PHE A 75 11.05 -9.05 13.72
C PHE A 75 10.22 -10.14 13.03
N ALA A 76 9.45 -9.79 12.00
CA ALA A 76 8.64 -10.73 11.24
C ALA A 76 9.51 -11.85 10.60
N SER A 77 10.69 -11.51 10.09
CA SER A 77 11.65 -12.47 9.55
C SER A 77 12.21 -13.41 10.61
N LEU A 78 12.64 -12.87 11.77
CA LEU A 78 13.15 -13.67 12.89
C LEU A 78 12.13 -14.71 13.38
N HIS A 79 10.85 -14.33 13.41
CA HIS A 79 9.74 -15.21 13.79
C HIS A 79 9.11 -15.99 12.62
N ARG A 80 9.76 -16.02 11.45
CA ARG A 80 9.37 -16.83 10.28
C ARG A 80 7.98 -16.51 9.68
N PHE A 81 7.45 -15.31 9.91
CA PHE A 81 6.21 -14.86 9.25
C PHE A 81 6.31 -14.78 7.72
N HIS A 82 7.53 -14.77 7.17
CA HIS A 82 7.83 -14.82 5.73
C HIS A 82 7.82 -16.24 5.13
N ARG A 83 7.61 -17.29 5.95
CA ARG A 83 7.56 -18.70 5.54
C ARG A 83 6.33 -19.46 6.04
N LEU A 84 5.22 -18.76 6.20
CA LEU A 84 3.93 -19.35 6.56
C LEU A 84 3.39 -20.19 5.40
N SER A 85 2.72 -21.29 5.73
CA SER A 85 1.85 -22.01 4.79
C SER A 85 0.41 -21.67 5.11
N ARG A 86 -0.45 -21.52 4.09
CA ARG A 86 -1.88 -21.30 4.32
C ARG A 86 -2.51 -22.57 4.89
N ASP A 87 -3.18 -22.41 6.01
CA ASP A 87 -4.04 -23.42 6.60
C ASP A 87 -5.43 -22.81 6.80
N ALA A 88 -6.41 -23.29 6.03
CA ALA A 88 -7.77 -22.77 6.06
C ALA A 88 -8.51 -23.13 7.37
N HIS A 89 -7.99 -24.08 8.15
CA HIS A 89 -8.65 -24.60 9.35
C HIS A 89 -8.08 -23.98 10.63
N ASP A 90 -7.02 -23.17 10.52
CA ASP A 90 -6.40 -22.46 11.64
C ASP A 90 -6.67 -20.94 11.56
N PRO A 91 -7.61 -20.40 12.36
CA PRO A 91 -7.85 -18.96 12.43
C PRO A 91 -6.61 -18.14 12.82
N ALA A 92 -5.70 -18.71 13.62
CA ALA A 92 -4.46 -18.04 14.00
C ALA A 92 -3.48 -17.94 12.82
N ASN A 93 -3.43 -18.96 11.95
CA ASN A 93 -2.70 -18.93 10.68
C ASN A 93 -3.24 -17.84 9.74
N SER A 94 -4.57 -17.77 9.57
CA SER A 94 -5.21 -16.72 8.77
C SER A 94 -4.86 -15.32 9.28
N MET A 95 -4.89 -15.13 10.61
CA MET A 95 -4.46 -13.87 11.23
C MET A 95 -2.97 -13.59 11.00
N ALA A 96 -2.10 -14.59 11.13
CA ALA A 96 -0.67 -14.45 10.88
C ALA A 96 -0.37 -14.04 9.43
N ILE A 97 -1.08 -14.59 8.45
CA ILE A 97 -0.98 -14.19 7.04
C ILE A 97 -1.45 -12.74 6.87
N ARG A 98 -2.54 -12.33 7.53
CA ARG A 98 -3.04 -10.94 7.50
C ARG A 98 -2.03 -9.95 8.06
N VAL A 99 -1.40 -10.29 9.18
CA VAL A 99 -0.38 -9.49 9.85
C VAL A 99 0.90 -9.43 9.02
N TRP A 100 1.37 -10.57 8.50
CA TRP A 100 2.48 -10.64 7.57
C TRP A 100 2.26 -9.76 6.33
N SER A 101 1.08 -9.84 5.72
CA SER A 101 0.73 -9.05 4.54
C SER A 101 0.78 -7.55 4.82
N CYS A 102 0.42 -7.13 6.03
CA CYS A 102 0.53 -5.71 6.43
C CYS A 102 1.98 -5.27 6.56
N ALA A 103 2.84 -6.09 7.19
CA ALA A 103 4.27 -5.82 7.27
C ALA A 103 4.91 -5.74 5.88
N TYR A 104 4.59 -6.70 5.01
CA TYR A 104 5.02 -6.72 3.62
C TYR A 104 4.63 -5.43 2.88
N VAL A 105 3.34 -5.09 2.87
CA VAL A 105 2.82 -3.90 2.16
C VAL A 105 3.43 -2.62 2.71
N LEU A 106 3.61 -2.51 4.03
CA LEU A 106 4.26 -1.36 4.66
C LEU A 106 5.69 -1.21 4.15
N ASP A 107 6.49 -2.28 4.20
CA ASP A 107 7.88 -2.27 3.75
C ASP A 107 8.01 -1.89 2.28
N ARG A 108 7.14 -2.44 1.41
CA ARG A 108 7.12 -2.08 -0.02
C ARG A 108 6.72 -0.62 -0.23
N ALA A 109 5.72 -0.13 0.48
CA ALA A 109 5.28 1.26 0.37
C ALA A 109 6.38 2.24 0.83
N VAL A 110 7.04 1.95 1.95
CA VAL A 110 8.15 2.76 2.48
C VAL A 110 9.33 2.76 1.51
N SER A 111 9.77 1.58 1.10
CA SER A 111 10.94 1.42 0.22
C SER A 111 10.74 2.13 -1.12
N THR A 112 9.58 1.97 -1.74
CA THR A 112 9.21 2.68 -2.97
C THR A 112 9.19 4.20 -2.78
N ALA A 113 8.53 4.68 -1.72
CA ALA A 113 8.38 6.11 -1.48
C ALA A 113 9.72 6.81 -1.20
N LEU A 114 10.66 6.09 -0.57
CA LEU A 114 11.98 6.60 -0.22
C LEU A 114 13.06 6.31 -1.26
N GLY A 115 12.75 5.49 -2.28
CA GLY A 115 13.73 5.04 -3.25
C GLY A 115 14.84 4.19 -2.62
N THR A 116 14.53 3.44 -1.56
CA THR A 116 15.47 2.55 -0.87
C THR A 116 15.17 1.09 -1.23
N PRO A 117 16.16 0.18 -1.12
CA PRO A 117 15.90 -1.25 -1.20
C PRO A 117 14.91 -1.70 -0.14
N VAL A 118 14.18 -2.77 -0.43
CA VAL A 118 13.29 -3.40 0.54
C VAL A 118 14.05 -4.16 1.63
N SER A 119 13.43 -4.33 2.79
CA SER A 119 14.09 -4.99 3.93
C SER A 119 14.29 -6.50 3.74
N LEU A 120 13.38 -7.15 3.01
CA LEU A 120 13.45 -8.58 2.70
C LEU A 120 13.06 -8.81 1.23
N PRO A 121 13.98 -9.28 0.36
CA PRO A 121 13.67 -9.57 -1.04
C PRO A 121 12.59 -10.64 -1.24
N ASP A 122 11.81 -10.51 -2.31
CA ASP A 122 10.70 -11.43 -2.63
C ASP A 122 11.17 -12.89 -2.80
N MET A 123 12.39 -13.12 -3.30
CA MET A 123 12.95 -14.48 -3.47
C MET A 123 13.12 -15.26 -2.16
N TYR A 124 13.11 -14.59 -1.01
CA TYR A 124 13.20 -15.24 0.30
C TYR A 124 11.83 -15.44 0.96
N ILE A 125 10.74 -14.97 0.34
CA ILE A 125 9.39 -15.02 0.89
C ILE A 125 8.66 -16.20 0.26
N SER A 126 8.17 -17.12 1.09
CA SER A 126 7.29 -18.21 0.66
C SER A 126 5.87 -18.07 1.23
N SER A 127 5.66 -17.15 2.19
CA SER A 127 4.34 -16.87 2.73
C SER A 127 3.37 -16.35 1.67
N PRO A 128 2.12 -16.83 1.65
CA PRO A 128 1.08 -16.20 0.85
C PRO A 128 0.76 -14.81 1.41
N LEU A 129 0.25 -13.93 0.55
CA LEU A 129 -0.34 -12.67 0.96
C LEU A 129 -1.85 -12.82 1.12
N CYS A 130 -2.48 -11.82 1.73
CA CYS A 130 -3.94 -11.70 1.77
C CYS A 130 -4.51 -11.73 0.36
N GLU A 131 -5.45 -12.63 0.15
CA GLU A 131 -6.25 -12.72 -1.06
C GLU A 131 -7.69 -12.32 -0.73
N ALA A 132 -8.36 -11.71 -1.69
CA ALA A 132 -9.80 -11.55 -1.63
C ALA A 132 -10.37 -12.94 -1.95
N ILE A 133 -10.69 -13.72 -0.93
CA ILE A 133 -11.59 -14.86 -1.13
C ILE A 133 -12.95 -14.22 -1.35
N PRO A 134 -13.57 -14.35 -2.54
CA PRO A 134 -14.98 -14.08 -2.66
C PRO A 134 -15.64 -15.21 -1.89
N GLU A 135 -15.99 -14.97 -0.63
CA GLU A 135 -16.98 -15.82 0.03
C GLU A 135 -18.21 -15.77 -0.90
N PRO A 136 -18.73 -16.92 -1.36
CA PRO A 136 -20.10 -16.92 -1.86
C PRO A 136 -20.94 -16.32 -0.74
N GLU A 137 -21.77 -15.32 -1.03
CA GLU A 137 -22.80 -14.89 -0.10
C GLU A 137 -23.53 -16.16 0.33
N SER A 138 -23.23 -16.67 1.51
CA SER A 138 -23.89 -17.87 2.00
C SER A 138 -25.34 -17.44 2.22
N PRO A 139 -26.32 -17.96 1.46
CA PRO A 139 -27.69 -17.74 1.83
C PRO A 139 -27.91 -18.67 3.01
N VAL A 140 -27.71 -18.18 4.23
CA VAL A 140 -28.07 -18.89 5.46
C VAL A 140 -29.60 -18.81 5.58
N PRO A 141 -30.35 -19.81 5.11
CA PRO A 141 -31.80 -19.67 4.92
C PRO A 141 -32.56 -19.62 6.25
N TRP A 142 -31.89 -20.03 7.34
CA TRP A 142 -32.38 -20.04 8.72
C TRP A 142 -32.18 -18.72 9.48
N LEU A 143 -31.56 -17.71 8.85
CA LEU A 143 -31.38 -16.37 9.43
C LEU A 143 -32.46 -15.36 8.98
N SER A 144 -33.41 -15.77 8.13
CA SER A 144 -34.52 -14.91 7.68
C SER A 144 -35.44 -14.42 8.80
N ASP A 145 -35.43 -15.08 9.96
CA ASP A 145 -36.35 -14.80 11.07
C ASP A 145 -35.67 -14.13 12.29
N CYS A 146 -34.38 -13.77 12.20
CA CYS A 146 -33.65 -13.15 13.32
C CYS A 146 -33.39 -11.66 13.09
N ASP A 147 -34.34 -10.81 13.52
CA ASP A 147 -34.08 -9.40 13.75
C ASP A 147 -33.10 -9.25 14.93
N SER A 148 -32.02 -8.50 14.75
CA SER A 148 -31.01 -8.12 15.76
C SER A 148 -29.93 -9.15 16.10
N ARG A 149 -28.94 -9.29 15.21
CA ARG A 149 -27.56 -9.60 15.60
C ARG A 149 -26.58 -8.81 14.75
N GLU A 150 -25.95 -7.81 15.37
CA GLU A 150 -24.64 -7.31 14.95
C GLU A 150 -23.61 -8.44 15.15
N GLU A 151 -23.70 -9.52 14.37
CA GLU A 151 -22.59 -10.44 14.21
C GLU A 151 -21.46 -9.63 13.58
N MET A 152 -20.31 -9.56 14.26
CA MET A 152 -19.10 -8.92 13.72
C MET A 152 -18.75 -9.61 12.40
N ALA A 153 -19.28 -9.10 11.29
CA ALA A 153 -18.95 -9.57 9.97
C ALA A 153 -17.43 -9.53 9.83
N GLU A 154 -16.84 -10.62 9.31
CA GLU A 154 -15.40 -10.63 9.04
C GLU A 154 -15.04 -9.39 8.21
N PRO A 155 -13.91 -8.71 8.54
CA PRO A 155 -13.55 -7.48 7.85
C PRO A 155 -13.32 -7.78 6.37
N ASP A 156 -14.05 -7.11 5.49
CA ASP A 156 -13.87 -7.21 4.06
C ASP A 156 -12.45 -6.80 3.64
N LEU A 157 -11.67 -7.77 3.17
CA LEU A 157 -10.26 -7.60 2.81
C LEU A 157 -10.02 -7.37 1.32
N ARG A 158 -11.06 -7.25 0.49
CA ARG A 158 -10.89 -7.18 -0.98
C ARG A 158 -9.97 -6.03 -1.42
N THR A 159 -10.16 -4.84 -0.84
CA THR A 159 -9.34 -3.66 -1.12
C THR A 159 -7.89 -3.89 -0.71
N PHE A 160 -7.68 -4.54 0.43
CA PHE A 160 -6.34 -4.81 0.93
C PHE A 160 -5.61 -5.85 0.07
N ALA A 161 -6.30 -6.90 -0.38
CA ALA A 161 -5.75 -7.90 -1.28
C ALA A 161 -5.30 -7.28 -2.61
N HIS A 162 -6.10 -6.38 -3.17
CA HIS A 162 -5.73 -5.61 -4.36
C HIS A 162 -4.44 -4.82 -4.13
N ILE A 163 -4.33 -4.11 -3.01
CA ILE A 163 -3.11 -3.36 -2.67
C ILE A 163 -1.91 -4.31 -2.50
N CYS A 164 -2.07 -5.46 -1.85
CA CYS A 164 -1.01 -6.48 -1.75
C CYS A 164 -0.51 -6.90 -3.14
N ARG A 165 -1.43 -7.05 -4.09
CA ARG A 165 -1.09 -7.46 -5.44
C ARG A 165 -0.37 -6.37 -6.23
N VAL A 166 -0.86 -5.14 -6.21
CA VAL A 166 -0.18 -4.01 -6.87
C VAL A 166 1.21 -3.78 -6.27
N ARG A 167 1.36 -3.88 -4.94
CA ARG A 167 2.66 -3.72 -4.27
C ARG A 167 3.64 -4.85 -4.53
N SER A 168 3.16 -6.09 -4.71
CA SER A 168 4.04 -7.20 -5.10
C SER A 168 4.51 -7.08 -6.55
N LEU A 169 3.67 -6.60 -7.48
CA LEU A 169 4.10 -6.26 -8.84
C LEU A 169 5.19 -5.17 -8.83
N GLN A 170 4.97 -4.10 -8.07
CA GLN A 170 5.94 -3.02 -7.91
C GLN A 170 7.26 -3.53 -7.32
N SER A 171 7.19 -4.32 -6.24
CA SER A 171 8.35 -4.93 -5.60
C SER A 171 9.14 -5.78 -6.59
N PHE A 172 8.48 -6.67 -7.34
CA PHE A 172 9.13 -7.50 -8.33
C PHE A 172 9.91 -6.68 -9.36
N PHE A 173 9.29 -5.64 -9.93
CA PHE A 173 9.97 -4.76 -10.88
C PHE A 173 11.22 -4.10 -10.28
N MET A 174 11.09 -3.55 -9.07
CA MET A 174 12.21 -2.88 -8.38
C MET A 174 13.39 -3.81 -8.05
N HIS A 175 13.19 -5.12 -7.95
CA HIS A 175 14.29 -6.08 -7.76
C HIS A 175 14.96 -6.48 -9.08
N MET A 176 14.22 -6.46 -10.18
CA MET A 176 14.73 -6.81 -11.51
C MET A 176 15.54 -5.67 -12.12
N VAL A 177 15.21 -4.43 -11.78
CA VAL A 177 15.97 -3.25 -12.17
C VAL A 177 17.10 -3.05 -11.16
N GLU A 178 18.26 -3.65 -11.42
CA GLU A 178 19.48 -3.36 -10.66
C GLU A 178 19.77 -1.85 -10.70
N LYS A 179 20.27 -1.30 -9.59
CA LYS A 179 20.50 0.14 -9.43
C LYS A 179 21.52 0.71 -10.44
N GLU A 180 22.38 -0.14 -11.00
CA GLU A 180 23.34 0.21 -12.06
C GLU A 180 22.65 0.44 -13.42
N ALA A 181 21.44 -0.10 -13.62
CA ALA A 181 20.61 0.17 -14.80
C ALA A 181 19.81 1.50 -14.73
N LEU A 182 20.08 2.38 -13.75
CA LEU A 182 19.46 3.71 -13.68
C LEU A 182 20.20 4.77 -14.51
N GLU A 183 21.47 4.51 -14.85
CA GLU A 183 22.24 5.32 -15.82
C GLU A 183 21.83 4.98 -17.26
N ASP A 184 21.58 3.70 -17.53
CA ASP A 184 21.04 3.20 -18.78
C ASP A 184 19.49 3.14 -18.76
N SER A 185 18.88 2.78 -19.88
CA SER A 185 17.44 2.52 -19.93
C SER A 185 17.12 1.11 -19.44
N VAL A 186 16.05 0.98 -18.64
CA VAL A 186 15.46 -0.32 -18.31
C VAL A 186 15.08 -1.04 -19.61
N PRO A 187 15.32 -2.35 -19.74
CA PRO A 187 14.90 -3.11 -20.92
C PRO A 187 13.40 -2.91 -21.20
N LEU A 188 13.09 -2.37 -22.39
CA LEU A 188 11.72 -2.00 -22.78
C LEU A 188 10.73 -3.17 -22.64
N GLU A 189 11.17 -4.39 -22.95
CA GLU A 189 10.35 -5.60 -22.82
C GLU A 189 9.92 -5.87 -21.38
N LEU A 190 10.84 -5.72 -20.42
CA LEU A 190 10.53 -5.88 -18.99
C LEU A 190 9.55 -4.79 -18.54
N GLU A 191 9.79 -3.54 -18.93
CA GLU A 191 8.90 -2.43 -18.58
C GLU A 191 7.49 -2.66 -19.14
N MET A 192 7.38 -2.97 -20.44
CA MET A 192 6.10 -3.25 -21.09
C MET A 192 5.38 -4.44 -20.47
N HIS A 193 6.11 -5.52 -20.16
CA HIS A 193 5.55 -6.68 -19.47
C HIS A 193 4.94 -6.28 -18.12
N MET A 194 5.66 -5.50 -17.33
CA MET A 194 5.17 -5.06 -16.02
C MET A 194 4.01 -4.07 -16.12
N LEU A 195 4.02 -3.16 -17.10
CA LEU A 195 2.90 -2.26 -17.38
C LEU A 195 1.66 -3.04 -17.79
N ASN A 196 1.77 -4.08 -18.61
CA ASN A 196 0.64 -4.91 -19.00
C ASN A 196 0.06 -5.65 -17.80
N ARG A 197 0.91 -6.22 -16.94
CA ARG A 197 0.46 -6.84 -15.68
C ARG A 197 -0.21 -5.84 -14.75
N LEU A 198 0.26 -4.60 -14.68
CA LEU A 198 -0.38 -3.57 -13.87
C LEU A 198 -1.75 -3.18 -14.44
N ARG A 199 -1.90 -3.07 -15.77
CA ARG A 199 -3.19 -2.74 -16.42
C ARG A 199 -4.30 -3.72 -16.06
N GLU A 200 -4.00 -5.01 -15.92
CA GLU A 200 -4.99 -6.01 -15.46
C GLU A 200 -5.58 -5.65 -14.09
N TRP A 201 -4.76 -5.07 -13.21
CA TRP A 201 -5.18 -4.63 -11.86
C TRP A 201 -5.77 -3.22 -11.85
N GLU A 202 -5.62 -2.46 -12.93
CA GLU A 202 -6.23 -1.14 -13.08
C GLU A 202 -7.53 -1.16 -13.89
N ASP A 203 -7.90 -2.33 -14.42
CA ASP A 203 -9.15 -2.55 -15.12
C ASP A 203 -10.36 -2.16 -14.23
N ALA A 204 -11.36 -1.53 -14.85
CA ALA A 204 -12.51 -0.99 -14.14
C ALA A 204 -13.32 -2.07 -13.41
N GLU A 205 -13.48 -3.26 -13.99
CA GLU A 205 -14.19 -4.37 -13.36
C GLU A 205 -13.40 -4.94 -12.19
N VAL A 206 -12.07 -5.03 -12.33
CA VAL A 206 -11.19 -5.48 -11.25
C VAL A 206 -11.21 -4.49 -10.09
N ILE A 207 -11.12 -3.18 -10.36
CA ILE A 207 -11.23 -2.15 -9.33
C ILE A 207 -12.61 -2.18 -8.67
N ALA A 208 -13.69 -2.31 -9.43
CA ALA A 208 -15.04 -2.41 -8.88
C ALA A 208 -15.19 -3.61 -7.93
N ARG A 209 -14.64 -4.76 -8.32
CA ARG A 209 -14.65 -5.99 -7.49
C ARG A 209 -13.89 -5.83 -6.17
N HIS A 210 -12.85 -5.00 -6.14
CA HIS A 210 -11.98 -4.81 -4.98
C HIS A 210 -12.22 -3.49 -4.23
N SER A 211 -13.20 -2.70 -4.64
CA SER A 211 -13.61 -1.49 -3.93
C SER A 211 -15.03 -1.64 -3.39
N VAL A 212 -15.41 -0.73 -2.51
CA VAL A 212 -16.81 -0.61 -2.08
C VAL A 212 -17.47 0.46 -2.95
N PRO A 213 -18.54 0.14 -3.70
CA PRO A 213 -19.25 1.12 -4.52
C PRO A 213 -19.74 2.29 -3.66
N ASN A 214 -19.61 3.51 -4.19
CA ASN A 214 -19.98 4.76 -3.50
C ASN A 214 -19.31 4.97 -2.14
N SER A 215 -18.27 4.20 -1.81
CA SER A 215 -17.48 4.46 -0.62
C SER A 215 -16.50 5.60 -0.87
N ASP A 216 -16.27 6.32 0.20
CA ASP A 216 -15.22 7.29 0.31
C ASP A 216 -13.98 6.67 0.94
N GLY A 217 -12.86 7.39 0.84
CA GLY A 217 -11.65 7.05 1.57
C GLY A 217 -10.89 5.88 0.96
N TYR A 218 -10.28 5.08 1.83
CA TYR A 218 -9.33 4.02 1.45
C TYR A 218 -9.95 2.81 0.75
N ARG A 219 -11.27 2.65 0.79
CA ARG A 219 -11.99 1.56 0.13
C ARG A 219 -12.62 1.98 -1.19
N SER A 220 -12.46 3.25 -1.56
CA SER A 220 -13.01 3.82 -2.77
C SER A 220 -12.29 3.31 -4.03
N PRO A 221 -12.98 3.22 -5.18
CA PRO A 221 -12.34 2.92 -6.46
C PRO A 221 -11.28 3.97 -6.83
N VAL A 222 -11.53 5.24 -6.50
CA VAL A 222 -10.60 6.35 -6.76
C VAL A 222 -9.26 6.15 -6.04
N TRP A 223 -9.28 5.62 -4.82
CA TRP A 223 -8.07 5.30 -4.08
C TRP A 223 -7.27 4.18 -4.75
N LEU A 224 -7.93 3.10 -5.20
CA LEU A 224 -7.25 2.01 -5.90
C LEU A 224 -6.64 2.48 -7.22
N GLN A 225 -7.37 3.28 -7.99
CA GLN A 225 -6.85 3.93 -9.20
C GLN A 225 -5.62 4.80 -8.89
N HIS A 226 -5.67 5.60 -7.82
CA HIS A 226 -4.54 6.43 -7.40
C HIS A 226 -3.28 5.60 -7.10
N ILE A 227 -3.43 4.47 -6.39
CA ILE A 227 -2.32 3.54 -6.13
C ILE A 227 -1.78 2.94 -7.43
N GLY A 228 -2.65 2.63 -8.40
CA GLY A 228 -2.26 2.23 -9.75
C GLY A 228 -1.41 3.28 -10.46
N HIS A 229 -1.87 4.54 -10.52
CA HIS A 229 -1.13 5.65 -11.13
C HIS A 229 0.27 5.84 -10.50
N LEU A 230 0.37 5.84 -9.17
CA LEU A 230 1.66 5.94 -8.47
C LEU A 230 2.57 4.74 -8.77
N THR A 231 2.00 3.55 -8.93
CA THR A 231 2.76 2.34 -9.26
C THR A 231 3.25 2.37 -10.70
N ARG A 232 2.42 2.78 -11.66
CA ARG A 232 2.82 3.00 -13.05
C ARG A 232 4.00 3.97 -13.13
N LEU A 233 3.92 5.06 -12.38
CA LEU A 233 4.99 6.05 -12.35
C LEU A 233 6.30 5.51 -11.77
N SER A 234 6.22 4.57 -10.83
CA SER A 234 7.43 3.90 -10.30
C SER A 234 8.04 2.91 -11.30
N ILE A 235 7.23 2.33 -12.19
CA ILE A 235 7.69 1.42 -13.24
C ILE A 235 8.33 2.22 -14.38
N CYS A 236 7.68 3.30 -14.82
CA CYS A 236 8.21 4.20 -15.84
C CYS A 236 9.24 5.17 -15.25
N PHE A 237 10.44 4.66 -14.96
CA PHE A 237 11.54 5.50 -14.48
C PHE A 237 12.09 6.38 -15.61
N VAL A 238 11.95 7.70 -15.45
CA VAL A 238 12.44 8.68 -16.42
C VAL A 238 13.84 9.16 -16.03
N ASN A 239 14.77 9.09 -16.98
CA ASN A 239 16.14 9.60 -16.87
C ASN A 239 16.52 10.38 -18.14
N LYS A 240 17.77 10.84 -18.23
CA LYS A 240 18.25 11.60 -19.40
C LYS A 240 18.21 10.78 -20.70
N ALA A 241 18.41 9.47 -20.62
CA ALA A 241 18.47 8.60 -21.79
C ALA A 241 17.09 8.36 -22.42
N ASN A 242 16.01 8.41 -21.62
CA ASN A 242 14.67 8.03 -22.08
C ASN A 242 13.61 9.14 -22.00
N VAL A 243 13.99 10.39 -21.69
CA VAL A 243 13.06 11.51 -21.52
C VAL A 243 12.24 11.85 -22.79
N PHE A 244 12.72 11.45 -23.97
CA PHE A 244 12.03 11.63 -25.27
C PHE A 244 11.40 10.34 -25.80
N SER A 245 11.23 9.33 -24.95
CA SER A 245 10.64 8.03 -25.33
C SER A 245 9.19 7.90 -24.90
N SER A 246 8.52 6.85 -25.38
CA SER A 246 7.15 6.49 -24.96
C SER A 246 7.04 6.17 -23.46
N VAL A 247 8.14 5.84 -22.80
CA VAL A 247 8.23 5.69 -21.34
C VAL A 247 7.97 7.01 -20.65
N ALA A 248 8.58 8.10 -21.15
CA ALA A 248 8.37 9.44 -20.62
C ALA A 248 6.92 9.92 -20.86
N ASP A 249 6.33 9.62 -22.02
CA ASP A 249 4.91 9.91 -22.27
C ASP A 249 3.98 9.18 -21.29
N THR A 250 4.29 7.91 -21.00
CA THR A 250 3.53 7.10 -20.04
C THR A 250 3.68 7.64 -18.62
N ALA A 251 4.91 8.00 -18.22
CA ALA A 251 5.18 8.64 -16.93
C ALA A 251 4.51 10.00 -16.79
N LEU A 252 4.50 10.82 -17.84
CA LEU A 252 3.83 12.12 -17.89
C LEU A 252 2.33 11.96 -17.63
N ARG A 253 1.68 11.02 -18.34
CA ARG A 253 0.25 10.72 -18.15
C ARG A 253 -0.03 10.23 -16.73
N ALA A 254 0.74 9.25 -16.25
CA ALA A 254 0.60 8.71 -14.91
C ALA A 254 0.77 9.77 -13.81
N GLY A 255 1.74 10.68 -13.98
CA GLY A 255 1.97 11.80 -13.07
C GLY A 255 0.79 12.78 -13.02
N CYS A 256 0.21 13.13 -14.17
CA CYS A 256 -0.99 13.96 -14.25
C CYS A 256 -2.20 13.30 -13.59
N GLU A 257 -2.41 12.01 -13.84
CA GLU A 257 -3.49 11.21 -13.25
C GLU A 257 -3.32 11.07 -11.73
N ALA A 258 -2.10 10.84 -11.25
CA ALA A 258 -1.77 10.81 -9.82
C ALA A 258 -2.08 12.15 -9.14
N CYS A 259 -1.61 13.27 -9.70
CA CYS A 259 -1.92 14.63 -9.21
C CYS A 259 -3.43 14.92 -9.16
N THR A 260 -4.15 14.53 -10.21
CA THR A 260 -5.59 14.80 -10.34
C THR A 260 -6.40 13.97 -9.35
N SER A 261 -6.10 12.66 -9.26
CA SER A 261 -6.74 11.74 -8.32
C SER A 261 -6.44 12.13 -6.87
N PHE A 262 -5.20 12.50 -6.55
CA PHE A 262 -4.83 13.01 -5.23
C PHE A 262 -5.62 14.25 -4.85
N ARG A 263 -5.76 15.22 -5.76
CA ARG A 263 -6.56 16.42 -5.52
C ARG A 263 -8.04 16.10 -5.29
N SER A 264 -8.58 15.12 -6.00
CA SER A 264 -9.96 14.64 -5.80
C SER A 264 -10.15 14.07 -4.39
N LEU A 265 -9.23 13.20 -3.96
CA LEU A 265 -9.24 12.60 -2.62
C LEU A 265 -9.07 13.64 -1.51
N GLN A 266 -8.22 14.65 -1.71
CA GLN A 266 -8.01 15.75 -0.75
C GLN A 266 -9.24 16.65 -0.61
N LYS A 267 -9.85 17.09 -1.72
CA LYS A 267 -11.00 18.01 -1.70
C LYS A 267 -12.15 17.50 -0.84
N LYS A 268 -12.34 16.19 -0.83
CA LYS A 268 -13.42 15.54 -0.12
C LYS A 268 -13.07 15.21 1.35
N LYS A 269 -11.84 15.52 1.82
CA LYS A 269 -11.29 15.16 3.15
C LYS A 269 -11.40 13.68 3.50
N GLN A 270 -11.46 12.81 2.49
CA GLN A 270 -11.85 11.41 2.64
C GLN A 270 -10.73 10.53 3.19
N ILE A 271 -9.49 11.03 3.22
CA ILE A 271 -8.32 10.24 3.59
C ILE A 271 -7.43 11.08 4.50
N ALA A 272 -7.21 10.59 5.73
CA ALA A 272 -6.10 11.04 6.56
C ALA A 272 -4.80 10.68 5.82
N GLN A 273 -4.12 11.65 5.21
CA GLN A 273 -3.05 11.38 4.25
C GLN A 273 -1.83 10.79 4.97
N PRO A 274 -1.43 9.54 4.68
CA PRO A 274 -0.18 9.00 5.18
C PRO A 274 0.97 9.76 4.52
N TRP A 275 2.02 10.06 5.29
CA TRP A 275 3.21 10.77 4.83
C TRP A 275 3.81 10.18 3.54
N LEU A 276 3.75 8.85 3.38
CA LEU A 276 4.25 8.15 2.18
C LEU A 276 3.51 8.52 0.89
N VAL A 277 2.21 8.81 0.96
CA VAL A 277 1.44 9.26 -0.21
C VAL A 277 1.89 10.64 -0.62
N ILE A 278 2.13 11.53 0.35
CA ILE A 278 2.65 12.88 0.11
C ILE A 278 4.02 12.81 -0.57
N LEU A 279 4.93 11.97 -0.09
CA LEU A 279 6.24 11.76 -0.72
C LEU A 279 6.12 11.22 -2.16
N SER A 280 5.24 10.23 -2.37
CA SER A 280 5.00 9.67 -3.70
C SER A 280 4.40 10.70 -4.65
N GLN A 281 3.54 11.58 -4.14
CA GLN A 281 2.92 12.65 -4.89
C GLN A 281 3.91 13.77 -5.23
N PHE A 282 4.81 14.09 -4.30
CA PHE A 282 5.92 15.01 -4.57
C PHE A 282 6.83 14.46 -5.68
N ARG A 283 7.18 13.17 -5.63
CA ARG A 283 7.91 12.50 -6.71
C ARG A 283 7.18 12.64 -8.05
N ALA A 284 5.86 12.49 -8.07
CA ALA A 284 5.08 12.70 -9.29
C ALA A 284 5.20 14.12 -9.85
N ALA A 285 5.10 15.13 -8.99
CA ALA A 285 5.28 16.52 -9.40
C ALA A 285 6.70 16.79 -9.95
N VAL A 286 7.73 16.23 -9.31
CA VAL A 286 9.12 16.34 -9.77
C VAL A 286 9.32 15.67 -11.14
N THR A 287 8.74 14.49 -11.37
CA THR A 287 8.82 13.83 -12.69
C THR A 287 8.18 14.68 -13.79
N LEU A 288 6.99 15.26 -13.53
CA LEU A 288 6.33 16.17 -14.48
C LEU A 288 7.19 17.38 -14.81
N TRP A 289 7.80 17.98 -13.78
CA TRP A 289 8.70 19.12 -13.96
C TRP A 289 9.95 18.74 -14.75
N TYR A 290 10.58 17.61 -14.43
CA TYR A 290 11.80 17.11 -15.07
C TYR A 290 11.60 16.88 -16.57
N ILE A 291 10.51 16.18 -16.95
CA ILE A 291 10.16 15.95 -18.36
C ILE A 291 10.03 17.28 -19.08
N ARG A 292 9.23 18.21 -18.53
CA ARG A 292 9.01 19.53 -19.13
C ARG A 292 10.29 20.33 -19.29
N HIS A 293 11.15 20.36 -18.28
CA HIS A 293 12.35 21.19 -18.29
C HIS A 293 13.36 20.73 -19.34
N LEU A 294 13.64 19.42 -19.41
CA LEU A 294 14.54 18.86 -20.42
C LEU A 294 13.99 18.95 -21.84
N SER A 295 12.67 18.90 -22.02
CA SER A 295 12.07 19.18 -23.33
C SER A 295 12.25 20.64 -23.78
N LEU A 296 12.41 21.58 -22.85
CA LEU A 296 12.63 23.00 -23.17
C LEU A 296 14.10 23.30 -23.48
N ASP A 297 15.05 22.66 -22.79
CA ASP A 297 16.48 22.87 -23.02
C ASP A 297 16.92 22.43 -24.42
N VAL A 298 16.34 21.36 -24.98
CA VAL A 298 16.64 20.92 -26.36
C VAL A 298 16.19 21.94 -27.40
N ASN A 299 15.05 22.62 -27.18
CA ASN A 299 14.56 23.66 -28.09
C ASN A 299 15.42 24.94 -28.10
N HIS A 300 16.38 25.08 -27.16
CA HIS A 300 17.30 26.21 -27.12
C HIS A 300 18.61 25.98 -27.90
N TRP A 301 18.87 24.75 -28.36
CA TRP A 301 20.08 24.42 -29.13
C TRP A 301 19.82 24.12 -30.62
N ASP A 302 18.56 24.14 -31.05
CA ASP A 302 18.14 23.97 -32.45
C ASP A 302 17.75 25.30 -33.15
N ILE A 303 18.48 26.40 -32.85
CA ILE A 303 18.42 27.68 -33.60
C ILE A 303 19.80 28.05 -34.13
#